data_AF-A0A2E4DR61-F1
#
_entry.id   AF-A0A2E4DR61-F1
#
_cell.length_a   1.000
_cell.length_b   1.000
_cell.length_c   1.000
_cell.angle_alpha   90.00
_cell.angle_beta   90.00
_cell.angle_gamma   90.00
#
_symmetry.space_group_name_H-M   'P 1'
#
loop_
_entity.id
_entity.type
_entity.pdbx_description
1 polymer ?
#
loop_
_entity_poly.entity_id
_entity_poly.type
_entity_poly.pdbx_seq_one_letter_code
_entity_poly.pdbx_strand_id
1 'polypeptide(L)' 'AEGERVREYIVEAMVDQEWTEICHGFSIGHKRIERFETIKASQVRFRCVSSIAVPLIQSLAVLKSN' A
#
# COMPACT_ATOMS: atom_id res chain seq x y z
N ALA A 1 -10.53 16.89 -9.74
CA ALA A 1 -9.82 16.48 -8.51
C ALA A 1 -10.81 15.72 -7.64
N GLU A 2 -10.70 14.40 -7.55
CA GLU A 2 -11.71 13.51 -6.95
C GLU A 2 -11.63 13.41 -5.41
N GLY A 3 -10.88 14.31 -4.78
CA GLY A 3 -10.62 14.35 -3.34
C GLY A 3 -9.67 13.26 -2.84
N GLU A 4 -9.34 13.33 -1.56
CA GLU A 4 -8.59 12.29 -0.85
C GLU A 4 -9.57 11.38 -0.09
N ARG A 5 -9.63 10.10 -0.48
CA ARG A 5 -10.68 9.18 -0.02
C ARG A 5 -10.20 8.16 1.01
N VAL A 6 -8.96 7.69 0.90
CA VAL A 6 -8.37 6.69 1.79
C VAL A 6 -8.09 7.31 3.15
N ARG A 7 -8.48 6.61 4.22
CA ARG A 7 -8.21 7.00 5.61
C ARG A 7 -7.20 6.07 6.27
N GLU A 8 -7.25 4.79 5.95
CA GLU A 8 -6.33 3.77 6.47
C GLU A 8 -6.08 2.71 5.40
N TYR A 9 -4.84 2.24 5.30
CA TYR A 9 -4.46 1.17 4.40
C TYR A 9 -3.34 0.32 4.97
N ILE A 10 -3.28 -0.90 4.47
CA ILE A 10 -2.22 -1.86 4.76
C ILE A 10 -1.60 -2.31 3.42
N VAL A 11 -0.28 -2.46 3.41
CA VAL A 11 0.45 -3.14 2.34
C VAL A 11 0.99 -4.45 2.90
N GLU A 12 0.74 -5.54 2.19
CA GLU A 12 1.21 -6.87 2.53
C GLU A 12 2.12 -7.41 1.43
N ALA A 13 3.08 -8.25 1.82
CA ALA A 13 3.90 -9.05 0.92
C ALA A 13 3.56 -10.53 1.09
N MET A 14 3.60 -11.28 -0.01
CA MET A 14 3.57 -12.74 0.03
C MET A 14 4.99 -13.26 0.25
N VAL A 15 5.25 -13.82 1.43
CA VAL A 15 6.55 -14.37 1.87
C VAL A 15 6.31 -15.80 2.29
N ASP A 16 7.03 -16.74 1.70
CA ASP A 16 6.89 -18.17 2.01
C ASP A 16 5.44 -18.69 1.97
N GLN A 17 4.63 -18.15 1.03
CA GLN A 17 3.20 -18.44 0.84
C GLN A 17 2.26 -17.89 1.92
N GLU A 18 2.76 -17.00 2.78
CA GLU A 18 1.97 -16.29 3.79
C GLU A 18 1.92 -14.79 3.50
N TRP A 19 0.77 -14.18 3.80
CA TRP A 19 0.62 -12.73 3.71
C TRP A 19 1.13 -12.08 4.99
N THR A 20 2.20 -11.30 4.85
CA THR A 20 2.81 -10.54 5.96
C THR A 20 2.58 -9.06 5.74
N GLU A 21 2.07 -8.38 6.76
CA GLU A 21 1.97 -6.92 6.77
C GLU A 21 3.38 -6.30 6.77
N ILE A 22 3.67 -5.47 5.78
CA ILE A 22 4.96 -4.78 5.64
C ILE A 22 4.84 -3.27 5.86
N CYS A 23 3.62 -2.74 5.82
CA CYS A 23 3.34 -1.34 6.08
C CYS A 23 1.87 -1.16 6.49
N HIS A 24 1.65 -0.28 7.46
CA HIS A 24 0.36 0.28 7.81
C HIS A 24 0.47 1.80 7.73
N GLY A 25 -0.38 2.42 6.91
CA GLY A 25 -0.40 3.86 6.75
C GLY A 25 -1.80 4.46 6.76
N PHE A 26 -1.82 5.78 6.84
CA PHE A 26 -3.00 6.61 6.75
C PHE A 26 -2.81 7.61 5.62
N SER A 27 -3.90 7.92 4.90
CA SER A 27 -3.91 8.92 3.84
C SER A 27 -2.94 8.63 2.67
N ILE A 28 -3.38 8.91 1.44
CA ILE A 28 -2.53 8.74 0.23
C ILE A 28 -2.38 10.07 -0.49
N GLY A 29 -3.45 10.86 -0.57
CA GLY A 29 -3.49 12.11 -1.32
C GLY A 29 -3.03 11.93 -2.77
N HIS A 30 -2.17 12.86 -3.23
CA HIS A 30 -1.61 12.82 -4.58
C HIS A 30 -0.54 11.74 -4.76
N LYS A 31 0.28 11.50 -3.72
CA LYS A 31 1.35 10.49 -3.75
C LYS A 31 1.76 10.14 -2.33
N ARG A 32 1.99 8.85 -2.10
CA ARG A 32 2.54 8.28 -0.88
C ARG A 32 3.64 7.31 -1.26
N ILE A 33 4.78 7.38 -0.57
CA ILE A 33 5.90 6.46 -0.75
C ILE A 33 6.19 5.85 0.62
N GLU A 34 5.96 4.55 0.72
CA GLU A 34 6.25 3.79 1.93
C GLU A 34 7.64 3.16 1.83
N ARG A 35 8.38 3.24 2.94
CA ARG A 35 9.71 2.62 3.09
C ARG A 35 9.63 1.60 4.21
N PHE A 36 10.16 0.43 3.95
CA PHE A 36 10.19 -0.72 4.85
C PHE A 36 11.49 -1.49 4.61
N GLU A 37 11.81 -2.44 5.48
CA GLU A 37 12.98 -3.27 5.32
C GLU A 37 12.93 -4.09 4.03
N THR A 38 14.09 -4.28 3.37
CA THR A 38 14.15 -5.06 2.14
C THR A 38 13.68 -6.49 2.39
N ILE A 39 12.67 -6.92 1.63
CA ILE A 39 12.08 -8.24 1.74
C ILE A 39 12.03 -8.93 0.37
N LYS A 40 12.20 -10.24 0.37
CA LYS A 40 11.98 -11.07 -0.84
C LYS A 40 10.52 -11.53 -0.83
N ALA A 41 9.74 -11.08 -1.80
CA ALA A 41 8.33 -11.40 -1.91
C ALA A 41 7.97 -11.86 -3.34
N SER A 42 6.98 -12.73 -3.46
CA SER A 42 6.45 -13.16 -4.76
C SER A 42 5.29 -12.28 -5.24
N GLN A 43 4.59 -11.63 -4.31
CA GLN A 43 3.45 -10.75 -4.58
C GLN A 43 3.39 -9.61 -3.56
N VAL A 44 2.72 -8.52 -3.95
CA VAL A 44 2.39 -7.40 -3.07
C VAL A 44 0.89 -7.15 -3.16
N ARG A 45 0.25 -6.85 -2.03
CA ARG A 45 -1.17 -6.52 -1.93
C ARG A 45 -1.34 -5.18 -1.23
N PHE A 46 -2.09 -4.29 -1.84
CA PHE A 46 -2.62 -3.09 -1.20
C PHE A 46 -4.04 -3.37 -0.71
N ARG A 47 -4.34 -3.03 0.54
CA ARG A 47 -5.67 -3.15 1.13
C ARG A 47 -6.10 -1.83 1.74
N CYS A 48 -7.13 -1.21 1.18
CA CYS A 48 -7.78 -0.07 1.83
C CYS A 48 -8.61 -0.59 3.01
N VAL A 49 -8.24 -0.18 4.23
CA VAL A 49 -8.91 -0.60 5.46
C VAL A 49 -10.12 0.30 5.74
N SER A 50 -9.95 1.61 5.58
CA SER A 50 -11.06 2.57 5.73
C SER A 50 -10.96 3.70 4.71
N SER A 51 -12.13 4.20 4.29
CA SER A 51 -12.25 5.30 3.33
C SER A 51 -13.55 6.07 3.54
N ILE A 52 -13.56 7.35 3.16
CA ILE A 52 -14.77 8.20 3.21
C ILE A 52 -15.62 8.13 1.92
N ALA A 53 -15.10 7.46 0.89
CA ALA A 53 -15.76 7.19 -0.39
C ALA A 53 -14.95 6.11 -1.12
N VAL A 54 -15.50 5.53 -2.21
CA VAL A 54 -14.82 4.51 -3.02
C VAL A 54 -13.41 4.98 -3.41
N PRO A 55 -12.33 4.29 -2.98
CA PRO A 55 -10.96 4.68 -3.31
C PRO A 55 -10.70 4.65 -4.81
N LEU A 56 -10.06 5.70 -5.33
CA LEU A 56 -9.59 5.76 -6.72
C LEU A 56 -8.06 5.78 -6.73
N ILE A 57 -7.45 4.60 -6.78
CA ILE A 57 -5.98 4.46 -6.83
C ILE A 57 -5.51 4.54 -8.28
N GLN A 58 -4.81 5.62 -8.62
CA GLN A 58 -4.35 5.85 -10.00
C GLN A 58 -3.11 5.01 -10.38
N SER A 59 -2.23 4.74 -9.41
CA SER A 59 -1.00 4.00 -9.66
C SER A 59 -0.51 3.33 -8.37
N LEU A 60 0.02 2.12 -8.51
CA LEU A 60 0.73 1.38 -7.48
C LEU A 60 2.01 0.85 -8.11
N ALA A 61 3.16 1.13 -7.49
CA ALA A 61 4.47 0.69 -7.97
C ALA A 61 5.31 0.16 -6.82
N VAL A 62 6.09 -0.88 -7.11
CA VAL A 62 7.07 -1.46 -6.18
C VAL A 62 8.45 -1.18 -6.75
N LEU A 63 9.33 -0.64 -5.92
CA LEU A 63 10.68 -0.25 -6.30
C LEU A 63 11.68 -0.96 -5.39
N LYS A 64 12.83 -1.35 -5.96
CA LYS A 64 14.00 -1.77 -5.19
C LYS A 64 14.91 -0.55 -5.04
N SER A 65 15.21 -0.13 -3.81
CA SER A 65 16.26 0.87 -3.61
C SER A 65 17.63 0.19 -3.79
N ASN A 66 18.49 0.80 -4.59
CA ASN A 66 19.89 0.36 -4.77
C ASN A 66 20.73 0.63 -3.52
#